data_AF-A0A1C4R8K5-F1
#
_entry.id   AF-A0A1C4R8K5-F1
#
_cell.length_a   1.000
_cell.length_b   1.000
_cell.length_c   1.000
_cell.angle_alpha   90.00
_cell.angle_beta   90.00
_cell.angle_gamma   90.00
#
_symmetry.space_group_name_H-M   'P 1'
#
loop_
_entity.id
_entity.type
_entity.pdbx_description
1 polymer ?
#
loop_
_entity_poly.entity_id
_entity_poly.type
_entity_poly.pdbx_seq_one_letter_code
_entity_poly.pdbx_strand_id
1 'polypeptide(L)'
;MAESPEHSFLSSAALEVMEEASSSKLFSYKEGERKRFDFSCDLARDWSKLVSGQTLWKHTEGIDKDIRILLADPETSVSVYVARDAVKNRALFQEVVSDYRSSPVRDRLSRLRVFWVPGDFDADDEAARGLVYRLLRENFTNDLLLKVALGGIGASDVKSFATSRRPGYPLRILSHIGRNGHGSMTVTGKSLSISSAILKEEIQRLFLLGFIESEYLLGGIYRISEKGRVVLDICSRLNDYLNGGLSVNPSFEYICGLLGVNYASIDPSLGDKVGYRYFDIGNGKLKFELDFEDAAALILQHIYHAGLDASMDWPTVEYSVPAP
;
A
#
# COMPACT_ATOMS: atom_id res chain seq x y z
N MET A 1 -14.87 33.94 5.99
CA MET A 1 -14.29 34.42 4.72
C MET A 1 -14.61 33.38 3.66
N ALA A 2 -14.96 33.79 2.45
CA ALA A 2 -15.28 32.84 1.38
C ALA A 2 -14.02 32.03 1.05
N GLU A 3 -14.15 30.70 1.11
CA GLU A 3 -13.14 29.75 0.68
C GLU A 3 -12.83 30.01 -0.80
N SER A 4 -11.55 30.02 -1.18
CA SER A 4 -11.19 30.32 -2.56
C SER A 4 -11.40 29.09 -3.46
N PRO A 5 -11.69 29.27 -4.76
CA PRO A 5 -11.87 28.15 -5.70
C PRO A 5 -10.71 27.15 -5.67
N GLU A 6 -9.48 27.64 -5.52
CA GLU A 6 -8.28 26.83 -5.45
C GLU A 6 -8.18 26.04 -4.14
N HIS A 7 -8.52 26.66 -3.00
CA HIS A 7 -8.59 25.95 -1.72
C HIS A 7 -9.62 24.82 -1.79
N SER A 8 -10.83 25.11 -2.28
CA SER A 8 -11.89 24.12 -2.42
C SER A 8 -11.49 22.99 -3.37
N PHE A 9 -10.90 23.32 -4.52
CA PHE A 9 -10.41 22.33 -5.47
C PHE A 9 -9.35 21.41 -4.86
N LEU A 10 -8.35 21.94 -4.16
CA LEU A 10 -7.27 21.14 -3.59
C LEU A 10 -7.76 20.18 -2.50
N SER A 11 -8.67 20.66 -1.63
CA SER A 11 -9.29 19.83 -0.59
C SER A 11 -10.18 18.74 -1.19
N SER A 12 -10.97 19.06 -2.22
CA SER A 12 -11.79 18.08 -2.95
C SER A 12 -10.95 17.07 -3.71
N ALA A 13 -9.89 17.51 -4.40
CA ALA A 13 -9.00 16.62 -5.16
C ALA A 13 -8.31 15.60 -4.24
N ALA A 14 -7.90 16.01 -3.03
CA ALA A 14 -7.33 15.08 -2.05
C ALA A 14 -8.31 13.99 -1.63
N LEU A 15 -9.57 14.36 -1.37
CA LEU A 15 -10.64 13.40 -1.04
C LEU A 15 -10.94 12.47 -2.22
N GLU A 16 -11.06 13.01 -3.42
CA GLU A 16 -11.32 12.25 -4.64
C GLU A 16 -10.22 11.22 -4.92
N VAL A 17 -8.94 11.59 -4.76
CA VAL A 17 -7.82 10.64 -4.89
C VAL A 17 -7.93 9.48 -3.88
N MET A 18 -8.35 9.75 -2.65
CA MET A 18 -8.52 8.71 -1.63
C MET A 18 -9.76 7.84 -1.91
N GLU A 19 -10.83 8.43 -2.42
CA GLU A 19 -12.02 7.71 -2.86
C GLU A 19 -11.71 6.80 -4.07
N GLU A 20 -10.99 7.32 -5.08
CA GLU A 20 -10.48 6.52 -6.20
C GLU A 20 -9.61 5.36 -5.70
N ALA A 21 -8.72 5.59 -4.73
CA ALA A 21 -7.91 4.53 -4.17
C ALA A 21 -8.76 3.42 -3.52
N SER A 22 -9.89 3.77 -2.90
CA SER A 22 -10.84 2.81 -2.33
C SER A 22 -11.45 1.88 -3.39
N SER A 23 -11.60 2.36 -4.63
CA SER A 23 -12.10 1.54 -5.74
C SER A 23 -11.16 0.39 -6.14
N SER A 24 -9.88 0.43 -5.74
CA SER A 24 -8.95 -0.71 -5.90
C SER A 24 -9.47 -1.97 -5.21
N LYS A 25 -10.33 -1.79 -4.20
CA LYS A 25 -10.76 -2.82 -3.29
C LYS A 25 -9.56 -3.59 -2.71
N LEU A 26 -8.56 -2.86 -2.24
CA LEU A 26 -7.55 -3.39 -1.30
C LEU A 26 -7.78 -2.84 0.11
N PHE A 27 -8.44 -1.70 0.20
CA PHE A 27 -8.86 -1.01 1.40
C PHE A 27 -10.03 -0.10 1.00
N SER A 28 -10.76 0.41 1.98
CA SER A 28 -11.77 1.43 1.79
C SER A 28 -11.44 2.62 2.68
N TYR A 29 -11.45 3.81 2.10
CA TYR A 29 -11.36 5.07 2.81
C TYR A 29 -12.77 5.59 3.01
N LYS A 30 -13.03 6.09 4.21
CA LYS A 30 -14.22 6.87 4.49
C LYS A 30 -13.79 8.27 4.87
N GLU A 31 -14.52 9.27 4.40
CA GLU A 31 -14.38 10.62 4.93
C GLU A 31 -14.58 10.59 6.45
N GLY A 32 -13.53 10.98 7.18
CA GLY A 32 -13.53 11.03 8.63
C GLY A 32 -14.08 12.35 9.15
N GLU A 33 -14.27 12.45 10.46
CA GLU A 33 -14.70 13.70 11.09
C GLU A 33 -13.66 14.82 10.86
N ARG A 34 -14.00 15.77 9.99
CA ARG A 34 -13.11 16.89 9.61
C ARG A 34 -12.69 17.74 10.80
N LYS A 35 -13.55 17.96 11.81
CA LYS A 35 -13.29 18.78 13.02
C LYS A 35 -12.55 20.10 12.74
N ARG A 36 -11.22 20.10 12.87
CA ARG A 36 -10.32 21.26 12.71
C ARG A 36 -9.47 21.20 11.44
N PHE A 37 -9.63 20.15 10.63
CA PHE A 37 -8.90 19.83 9.41
C PHE A 37 -9.76 20.14 8.19
N ASP A 38 -9.12 20.54 7.09
CA ASP A 38 -9.82 20.79 5.83
C ASP A 38 -10.32 19.48 5.19
N PHE A 39 -9.59 18.39 5.38
CA PHE A 39 -10.01 17.03 5.01
C PHE A 39 -9.46 15.98 6.00
N SER A 40 -10.16 14.86 6.12
CA SER A 40 -9.77 13.73 6.97
C SER A 40 -10.27 12.43 6.37
N CYS A 41 -9.49 11.35 6.49
CA CYS A 41 -9.90 10.01 6.05
C CYS A 41 -9.54 8.94 7.07
N ASP A 42 -10.51 8.06 7.31
CA ASP A 42 -10.39 6.90 8.18
C ASP A 42 -10.28 5.63 7.31
N LEU A 43 -9.51 4.65 7.79
CA LEU A 43 -9.42 3.34 7.17
C LEU A 43 -10.62 2.50 7.61
N ALA A 44 -11.44 2.04 6.65
CA ALA A 44 -12.66 1.29 6.91
C ALA A 44 -12.46 -0.03 7.67
N ARG A 45 -11.26 -0.62 7.56
CA ARG A 45 -10.94 -1.94 8.12
C ARG A 45 -10.90 -1.93 9.65
N ASP A 46 -10.28 -0.91 10.24
CA ASP A 46 -10.01 -0.85 11.68
C ASP A 46 -10.41 0.50 12.31
N TRP A 47 -11.05 1.37 11.52
CA TRP A 47 -11.44 2.73 11.90
C TRP A 47 -10.27 3.62 12.33
N SER A 48 -9.04 3.23 11.99
CA SER A 48 -7.88 4.06 12.28
C SER A 48 -7.92 5.33 11.44
N LYS A 49 -7.65 6.47 12.09
CA LYS A 49 -7.55 7.75 11.40
C LYS A 49 -6.25 7.80 10.60
N LEU A 50 -6.35 7.56 9.30
CA LEU A 50 -5.15 7.41 8.46
C LEU A 50 -4.57 8.77 8.08
N VAL A 51 -5.42 9.71 7.67
CA VAL A 51 -5.01 10.98 7.08
C VAL A 51 -5.76 12.14 7.70
N SER A 52 -5.04 13.17 8.09
CA SER A 52 -5.60 14.50 8.38
C SER A 52 -4.89 15.56 7.56
N GLY A 53 -5.65 16.48 6.96
CA GLY A 53 -5.17 17.43 5.98
C GLY A 53 -5.43 18.89 6.34
N GLN A 54 -4.51 19.78 5.96
CA GLN A 54 -4.77 21.22 5.87
C GLN A 54 -4.30 21.75 4.51
N THR A 55 -5.03 22.72 3.98
CA THR A 55 -4.83 23.34 2.67
C THR A 55 -4.59 24.84 2.84
N LEU A 56 -3.41 25.34 2.46
CA LEU A 56 -3.08 26.76 2.51
C LEU A 56 -2.86 27.35 1.12
N TRP A 57 -3.77 28.23 0.70
CA TRP A 57 -3.65 28.92 -0.59
C TRP A 57 -3.32 30.42 -0.47
N LYS A 58 -4.19 31.23 0.16
CA LYS A 58 -4.09 32.71 0.13
C LYS A 58 -3.49 33.37 1.38
N HIS A 59 -3.50 32.72 2.55
CA HIS A 59 -3.11 33.36 3.81
C HIS A 59 -1.76 32.84 4.35
N THR A 60 -0.71 33.65 4.35
CA THR A 60 0.61 33.20 4.86
C THR A 60 0.67 33.08 6.38
N GLU A 61 -0.23 33.75 7.11
CA GLU A 61 -0.26 33.75 8.58
C GLU A 61 -0.81 32.45 9.19
N GLY A 62 -1.35 31.54 8.36
CA GLY A 62 -1.91 30.27 8.81
C GLY A 62 -0.92 29.13 9.03
N ILE A 63 0.31 29.22 8.51
CA ILE A 63 1.25 28.07 8.45
C ILE A 63 1.54 27.49 9.85
N ASP A 64 1.93 28.31 10.82
CA ASP A 64 2.21 27.82 12.19
C ASP A 64 0.99 27.14 12.82
N LYS A 65 -0.18 27.77 12.67
CA LYS A 65 -1.44 27.25 13.20
C LYS A 65 -1.79 25.90 12.55
N ASP A 66 -1.71 25.82 11.23
CA ASP A 66 -2.10 24.62 10.47
C ASP A 66 -1.17 23.45 10.79
N ILE A 67 0.14 23.70 10.80
CA ILE A 67 1.15 22.69 11.17
C ILE A 67 0.99 22.27 12.63
N ARG A 68 0.70 23.20 13.55
CA ARG A 68 0.44 22.87 14.95
C ARG A 68 -0.80 22.00 15.11
N ILE A 69 -1.88 22.28 14.38
CA ILE A 69 -3.10 21.46 14.38
C ILE A 69 -2.78 20.06 13.87
N LEU A 70 -2.05 19.96 12.76
CA LEU A 70 -1.64 18.70 12.15
C LEU A 70 -0.76 17.84 13.06
N LEU A 71 0.23 18.44 13.71
CA LEU A 71 1.17 17.72 14.60
C LEU A 71 0.58 17.44 15.99
N ALA A 72 -0.45 18.17 16.41
CA ALA A 72 -1.11 17.93 17.68
C ALA A 72 -1.96 16.65 17.69
N ASP A 73 -2.43 16.18 16.53
CA ASP A 73 -3.24 14.98 16.40
C ASP A 73 -2.42 13.69 16.68
N PRO A 74 -2.68 12.99 17.81
CA PRO A 74 -1.94 11.78 18.13
C PRO A 74 -2.42 10.55 17.35
N GLU A 75 -3.67 10.56 16.88
CA GLU A 75 -4.35 9.41 16.29
C GLU A 75 -4.06 9.28 14.80
N THR A 76 -3.68 10.38 14.16
CA THR A 76 -3.37 10.40 12.73
C THR A 76 -2.05 9.70 12.40
N SER A 77 -2.10 8.79 11.43
CA SER A 77 -0.92 8.11 10.87
C SER A 77 -0.10 9.00 9.94
N VAL A 78 -0.76 9.83 9.11
CA VAL A 78 -0.12 10.82 8.23
C VAL A 78 -0.82 12.18 8.28
N SER A 79 -0.03 13.21 8.55
CA SER A 79 -0.48 14.59 8.47
C SER A 79 -0.12 15.15 7.10
N VAL A 80 -1.11 15.59 6.33
CA VAL A 80 -0.92 16.16 5.00
C VAL A 80 -1.07 17.67 5.04
N TYR A 81 -0.12 18.37 4.43
CA TYR A 81 -0.17 19.81 4.26
C TYR A 81 -0.05 20.16 2.78
N VAL A 82 -1.13 20.65 2.18
CA VAL A 82 -1.14 21.12 0.78
C VAL A 82 -0.98 22.63 0.82
N ALA A 83 0.05 23.18 0.21
CA ALA A 83 0.34 24.60 0.31
C ALA A 83 0.80 25.20 -1.02
N ARG A 84 0.45 26.46 -1.25
CA ARG A 84 0.98 27.25 -2.37
C ARG A 84 2.50 27.33 -2.29
N ASP A 85 3.17 26.99 -3.38
CA ASP A 85 4.61 27.12 -3.54
C ASP A 85 4.98 28.60 -3.70
N ALA A 86 5.46 29.17 -2.60
CA ALA A 86 6.01 30.51 -2.56
C ALA A 86 7.22 30.50 -1.63
N VAL A 87 8.25 31.28 -1.98
CA VAL A 87 9.49 31.40 -1.18
C VAL A 87 9.18 31.75 0.28
N LYS A 88 8.23 32.68 0.50
CA LYS A 88 7.79 33.08 1.85
C LYS A 88 7.17 31.91 2.62
N ASN A 89 6.32 31.10 1.98
CA ASN A 89 5.67 29.95 2.62
C ASN A 89 6.68 28.87 2.98
N ARG A 90 7.63 28.58 2.08
CA ARG A 90 8.71 27.62 2.35
C ARG A 90 9.61 28.06 3.51
N ALA A 91 9.96 29.34 3.57
CA ALA A 91 10.77 29.89 4.66
C ALA A 91 10.06 29.76 6.01
N LEU A 92 8.79 30.19 6.10
CA LEU A 92 7.98 30.07 7.30
C LEU A 92 7.78 28.60 7.72
N PHE A 93 7.53 27.71 6.76
CA PHE A 93 7.43 26.29 7.04
C PHE A 93 8.72 25.72 7.63
N GLN A 94 9.89 26.10 7.10
CA GLN A 94 11.18 25.66 7.62
C GLN A 94 11.44 26.15 9.06
N GLU A 95 11.07 27.40 9.35
CA GLU A 95 11.14 27.97 10.70
C GLU A 95 10.30 27.15 11.69
N VAL A 96 9.02 26.92 11.38
CA VAL A 96 8.11 26.13 12.20
C VAL A 96 8.64 24.70 12.39
N VAL A 97 9.10 24.03 11.32
CA VAL A 97 9.68 22.68 11.42
C VAL A 97 10.94 22.66 12.28
N SER A 98 11.79 23.68 12.20
CA SER A 98 12.99 23.81 13.03
C SER A 98 12.64 23.87 14.52
N ASP A 99 11.62 24.65 14.87
CA ASP A 99 11.14 24.74 16.25
C ASP A 99 10.64 23.39 16.75
N TYR A 100 9.85 22.67 15.93
CA TYR A 100 9.33 21.36 16.28
C TYR A 100 10.41 20.27 16.40
N ARG A 101 11.53 20.37 15.68
CA ARG A 101 12.66 19.42 15.85
C ARG A 101 13.25 19.47 17.25
N SER A 102 13.11 20.60 17.92
CA SER A 102 13.59 20.84 19.29
C SER A 102 12.57 20.42 20.36
N SER A 103 11.38 19.97 19.95
CA SER A 103 10.24 19.71 20.82
C SER A 103 10.06 18.22 21.15
N PRO A 104 9.35 17.87 22.24
CA PRO A 104 8.99 16.49 22.56
C PRO A 104 8.15 15.77 21.50
N VAL A 105 7.54 16.50 20.57
CA VAL A 105 6.72 15.93 19.48
C VAL A 105 7.48 15.83 18.15
N ARG A 106 8.81 15.94 18.17
CA ARG A 106 9.69 15.81 16.99
C ARG A 106 9.36 14.57 16.16
N ASP A 107 9.10 13.43 16.79
CA ASP A 107 8.85 12.17 16.07
C ASP A 107 7.61 12.25 15.17
N ARG A 108 6.66 13.15 15.48
CA ARG A 108 5.48 13.39 14.64
C ARG A 108 5.80 14.10 13.33
N LEU A 109 6.94 14.81 13.23
CA LEU A 109 7.40 15.38 11.97
C LEU A 109 7.65 14.30 10.90
N SER A 110 7.98 13.06 11.30
CA SER A 110 8.14 11.94 10.37
C SER A 110 6.84 11.56 9.67
N ARG A 111 5.69 11.94 10.24
CA ARG A 111 4.34 11.72 9.69
C ARG A 111 3.87 12.87 8.81
N LEU A 112 4.57 14.01 8.79
CA LEU A 112 4.18 15.16 8.00
C LEU A 112 4.55 14.96 6.53
N ARG A 113 3.61 15.19 5.62
CA ARG A 113 3.80 15.21 4.17
C ARG A 113 3.36 16.55 3.64
N VAL A 114 4.23 17.21 2.87
CA VAL A 114 3.97 18.56 2.36
C VAL A 114 3.95 18.54 0.84
N PHE A 115 2.85 19.01 0.28
CA PHE A 115 2.64 19.09 -1.16
C PHE A 115 2.60 20.56 -1.58
N TRP A 116 3.65 20.97 -2.29
CA TRP A 116 3.79 22.32 -2.80
C TRP A 116 3.11 22.41 -4.17
N VAL A 117 2.03 23.19 -4.25
CA VAL A 117 1.27 23.42 -5.48
C VAL A 117 1.83 24.66 -6.18
N PRO A 118 2.08 24.62 -7.51
CA PRO A 118 2.64 25.76 -8.25
C PRO A 118 1.96 27.08 -7.91
N GLY A 119 2.74 28.12 -7.61
CA GLY A 119 2.23 29.38 -7.09
C GLY A 119 1.29 30.15 -8.03
N ASP A 120 1.27 29.79 -9.30
CA ASP A 120 0.45 30.32 -10.40
C ASP A 120 -0.77 29.45 -10.73
N PHE A 121 -1.03 28.38 -9.95
CA PHE A 121 -2.20 27.54 -10.16
C PHE A 121 -3.50 28.35 -10.12
N ASP A 122 -4.31 28.16 -11.14
CA ASP A 122 -5.64 28.75 -11.30
C ASP A 122 -6.67 27.61 -11.38
N ALA A 123 -7.64 27.61 -10.46
CA ALA A 123 -8.69 26.60 -10.45
C ALA A 123 -9.74 26.81 -11.54
N ASP A 124 -9.72 27.94 -12.25
CA ASP A 124 -10.55 28.16 -13.42
C ASP A 124 -9.89 27.61 -14.72
N ASP A 125 -8.62 27.21 -14.68
CA ASP A 125 -7.91 26.56 -15.78
C ASP A 125 -7.96 25.02 -15.66
N GLU A 126 -8.72 24.38 -16.55
CA GLU A 126 -8.90 22.94 -16.57
C GLU A 126 -7.60 22.15 -16.82
N ALA A 127 -6.66 22.69 -17.61
CA ALA A 127 -5.37 22.04 -17.84
C ALA A 127 -4.50 22.08 -16.58
N ALA A 128 -4.51 23.20 -15.86
CA ALA A 128 -3.83 23.36 -14.59
C ALA A 128 -4.43 22.43 -13.51
N ARG A 129 -5.77 22.34 -13.44
CA ARG A 129 -6.48 21.38 -12.56
C ARG A 129 -6.03 19.94 -12.82
N GLY A 130 -6.03 19.52 -14.08
CA GLY A 130 -5.64 18.15 -14.45
C GLY A 130 -4.16 17.84 -14.16
N LEU A 131 -3.27 18.82 -14.21
CA LEU A 131 -1.86 18.64 -13.83
C LEU A 131 -1.70 18.54 -12.30
N VAL A 132 -2.31 19.44 -11.55
CA VAL A 132 -2.25 19.44 -10.09
C VAL A 132 -2.91 18.20 -9.51
N TYR A 133 -4.05 17.77 -10.06
CA TYR A 133 -4.71 16.53 -9.66
C TYR A 133 -3.80 15.32 -9.83
N ARG A 134 -3.15 15.16 -11.00
CA ARG A 134 -2.20 14.05 -11.23
C ARG A 134 -1.04 14.08 -10.25
N LEU A 135 -0.49 15.26 -9.99
CA LEU A 135 0.60 15.43 -9.03
C LEU A 135 0.17 15.05 -7.61
N LEU A 136 -1.00 15.48 -7.16
CA LEU A 136 -1.56 15.10 -5.87
C LEU A 136 -1.82 13.58 -5.83
N ARG A 137 -2.41 13.01 -6.88
CA ARG A 137 -2.68 11.57 -6.98
C ARG A 137 -1.42 10.73 -6.86
N GLU A 138 -0.37 11.05 -7.62
CA GLU A 138 0.91 10.34 -7.58
C GLU A 138 1.53 10.38 -6.18
N ASN A 139 1.53 11.56 -5.57
CA ASN A 139 2.15 11.76 -4.27
C ASN A 139 1.35 11.14 -3.12
N PHE A 140 0.03 11.33 -3.08
CA PHE A 140 -0.85 10.71 -2.09
C PHE A 140 -0.81 9.18 -2.21
N THR A 141 -0.80 8.64 -3.42
CA THR A 141 -0.69 7.18 -3.60
C THR A 141 0.68 6.68 -3.11
N ASN A 142 1.78 7.29 -3.53
CA ASN A 142 3.10 6.80 -3.14
C ASN A 142 3.38 6.94 -1.63
N ASP A 143 2.89 8.00 -0.98
CA ASP A 143 3.18 8.23 0.43
C ASP A 143 2.09 7.71 1.38
N LEU A 144 0.81 7.90 1.09
CA LEU A 144 -0.27 7.49 1.99
C LEU A 144 -0.63 6.03 1.79
N LEU A 145 -0.73 5.61 0.53
CA LEU A 145 -1.14 4.25 0.22
C LEU A 145 0.02 3.29 0.42
N LEU A 146 1.16 3.45 -0.25
CA LEU A 146 2.27 2.48 -0.11
C LEU A 146 2.93 2.50 1.28
N LYS A 147 3.25 3.68 1.82
CA LYS A 147 4.01 3.75 3.07
C LYS A 147 3.16 3.58 4.32
N VAL A 148 1.89 3.93 4.27
CA VAL A 148 1.04 3.96 5.48
C VAL A 148 -0.06 2.92 5.42
N ALA A 149 -0.87 2.88 4.36
CA ALA A 149 -1.93 1.87 4.25
C ALA A 149 -1.37 0.46 3.97
N LEU A 150 -0.29 0.35 3.18
CA LEU A 150 0.30 -0.93 2.78
C LEU A 150 1.51 -1.35 3.64
N GLY A 151 1.68 -0.76 4.83
CA GLY A 151 2.74 -1.15 5.78
C GLY A 151 4.17 -0.93 5.25
N GLY A 152 4.37 0.04 4.34
CA GLY A 152 5.70 0.33 3.81
C GLY A 152 6.18 -0.68 2.78
N ILE A 153 5.28 -1.38 2.10
CA ILE A 153 5.66 -2.28 1.01
C ILE A 153 5.97 -1.50 -0.27
N GLY A 154 7.10 -1.84 -0.90
CA GLY A 154 7.48 -1.35 -2.23
C GLY A 154 7.81 -2.48 -3.19
N ALA A 155 8.11 -2.12 -4.44
CA ALA A 155 8.44 -3.08 -5.48
C ALA A 155 9.61 -4.02 -5.13
N SER A 156 10.61 -3.53 -4.39
CA SER A 156 11.74 -4.35 -3.91
C SER A 156 11.33 -5.42 -2.92
N ASP A 157 10.36 -5.12 -2.05
CA ASP A 157 9.84 -6.09 -1.07
C ASP A 157 9.06 -7.19 -1.78
N VAL A 158 8.21 -6.79 -2.72
CA VAL A 158 7.41 -7.69 -3.56
C VAL A 158 8.32 -8.61 -4.38
N LYS A 159 9.36 -8.06 -5.02
CA LYS A 159 10.37 -8.86 -5.72
C LYS A 159 11.09 -9.82 -4.77
N SER A 160 11.54 -9.34 -3.61
CA SER A 160 12.23 -10.18 -2.61
C SER A 160 11.33 -11.27 -2.04
N PHE A 161 10.01 -11.02 -1.92
CA PHE A 161 9.01 -12.00 -1.56
C PHE A 161 8.81 -13.06 -2.65
N ALA A 162 8.80 -12.63 -3.92
CA ALA A 162 8.58 -13.49 -5.07
C ALA A 162 9.77 -14.40 -5.40
N THR A 163 10.98 -14.07 -4.96
CA THR A 163 12.19 -14.84 -5.28
C THR A 163 12.36 -16.13 -4.47
N SER A 164 11.35 -16.56 -3.72
CA SER A 164 11.42 -17.88 -3.06
C SER A 164 11.49 -18.97 -4.11
N ARG A 165 12.40 -19.93 -3.92
CA ARG A 165 12.54 -21.10 -4.82
C ARG A 165 11.47 -22.16 -4.57
N ARG A 166 10.49 -21.89 -3.72
CA ARG A 166 9.42 -22.80 -3.32
C ARG A 166 8.08 -22.20 -3.71
N PRO A 167 7.61 -22.40 -4.96
CA PRO A 167 6.33 -21.87 -5.41
C PRO A 167 5.19 -22.23 -4.44
N GLY A 168 4.33 -21.25 -4.15
CA GLY A 168 3.21 -21.35 -3.21
C GLY A 168 3.56 -21.34 -1.72
N TYR A 169 4.76 -21.77 -1.31
CA TYR A 169 5.08 -21.96 0.11
C TYR A 169 5.04 -20.66 0.93
N PRO A 170 5.65 -19.54 0.48
CA PRO A 170 5.57 -18.28 1.22
C PRO A 170 4.14 -17.83 1.53
N LEU A 171 3.22 -17.95 0.55
CA LEU A 171 1.82 -17.57 0.72
C LEU A 171 1.09 -18.49 1.69
N ARG A 172 1.29 -19.81 1.56
CA ARG A 172 0.69 -20.80 2.47
C ARG A 172 1.16 -20.61 3.91
N ILE A 173 2.44 -20.31 4.10
CA ILE A 173 3.02 -20.02 5.43
C ILE A 173 2.42 -18.73 6.01
N LEU A 174 2.39 -17.64 5.22
CA LEU A 174 1.80 -16.37 5.67
C LEU A 174 0.32 -16.53 6.03
N SER A 175 -0.47 -17.17 5.17
CA SER A 175 -1.89 -17.43 5.39
C SER A 175 -2.13 -18.24 6.67
N HIS A 176 -1.34 -19.28 6.90
CA HIS A 176 -1.44 -20.09 8.12
C HIS A 176 -1.07 -19.32 9.39
N ILE A 177 0.04 -18.57 9.37
CA ILE A 177 0.47 -17.76 10.53
C ILE A 177 -0.54 -16.63 10.80
N GLY A 178 -1.11 -16.02 9.76
CA GLY A 178 -2.11 -14.97 9.91
C GLY A 178 -3.37 -15.43 10.63
N ARG A 179 -3.79 -16.69 10.42
CA ARG A 179 -5.00 -17.26 11.05
C ARG A 179 -4.74 -17.93 12.39
N ASN A 180 -3.71 -18.76 12.45
CA ASN A 180 -3.49 -19.67 13.57
C ASN A 180 -2.34 -19.22 14.49
N GLY A 181 -1.64 -18.15 14.12
CA GLY A 181 -0.33 -17.83 14.68
C GLY A 181 0.73 -18.87 14.30
N HIS A 182 1.92 -18.73 14.87
CA HIS A 182 2.96 -19.75 14.78
C HIS A 182 3.00 -20.59 16.06
N GLY A 183 2.69 -21.89 15.93
CA GLY A 183 2.82 -22.85 17.03
C GLY A 183 4.26 -23.34 17.19
N SER A 184 4.60 -24.43 16.49
CA SER A 184 5.97 -24.96 16.42
C SER A 184 6.26 -25.45 15.01
N MET A 185 7.54 -25.57 14.65
CA MET A 185 7.95 -26.06 13.33
C MET A 185 7.32 -27.43 12.99
N THR A 186 7.21 -28.32 13.97
CA THR A 186 6.60 -29.65 13.77
C THR A 186 5.10 -29.55 13.54
N VAL A 187 4.39 -28.74 14.32
CA VAL A 187 2.93 -28.60 14.21
C VAL A 187 2.58 -27.89 12.90
N THR A 188 3.18 -26.73 12.66
CA THR A 188 2.96 -25.94 11.43
C THR A 188 3.39 -26.71 10.18
N GLY A 189 4.52 -27.44 10.23
CA GLY A 189 4.99 -28.26 9.12
C GLY A 189 4.01 -29.38 8.76
N LYS A 190 3.42 -30.03 9.77
CA LYS A 190 2.36 -31.03 9.54
C LYS A 190 1.10 -30.39 8.93
N SER A 191 0.64 -29.25 9.47
CA SER A 191 -0.53 -28.55 8.95
C SER A 191 -0.38 -28.11 7.49
N LEU A 192 0.84 -27.71 7.10
CA LEU A 192 1.14 -27.26 5.74
C LEU A 192 1.70 -28.38 4.83
N SER A 193 1.90 -29.59 5.35
CA SER A 193 2.64 -30.64 4.62
C SER A 193 4.00 -30.15 4.08
N ILE A 194 4.70 -29.31 4.86
CA ILE A 194 6.04 -28.78 4.55
C ILE A 194 7.04 -29.38 5.55
N SER A 195 8.20 -29.84 5.06
CA SER A 195 9.23 -30.37 5.95
C SER A 195 9.76 -29.29 6.89
N SER A 196 10.11 -29.66 8.13
CA SER A 196 10.57 -28.70 9.14
C SER A 196 11.80 -27.91 8.71
N ALA A 197 12.68 -28.48 7.87
CA ALA A 197 13.84 -27.79 7.32
C ALA A 197 13.44 -26.66 6.37
N ILE A 198 12.58 -26.96 5.40
CA ILE A 198 12.08 -25.96 4.43
C ILE A 198 11.25 -24.90 5.15
N LEU A 199 10.39 -25.30 6.08
CA LEU A 199 9.56 -24.37 6.84
C LEU A 199 10.43 -23.40 7.66
N LYS A 200 11.50 -23.88 8.29
CA LYS A 200 12.43 -23.04 9.05
C LYS A 200 13.11 -22.01 8.15
N GLU A 201 13.59 -22.41 6.98
CA GLU A 201 14.23 -21.51 6.01
C GLU A 201 13.26 -20.42 5.55
N GLU A 202 12.04 -20.80 5.16
CA GLU A 202 11.05 -19.82 4.68
C GLU A 202 10.55 -18.91 5.80
N ILE A 203 10.34 -19.41 7.03
CA ILE A 203 9.98 -18.55 8.18
C ILE A 203 11.09 -17.53 8.47
N GLN A 204 12.36 -17.96 8.51
CA GLN A 204 13.48 -17.05 8.72
C GLN A 204 13.55 -15.98 7.64
N ARG A 205 13.36 -16.38 6.37
CA ARG A 205 13.32 -15.45 5.26
C ARG A 205 12.16 -14.46 5.38
N LEU A 206 10.95 -14.91 5.62
CA LEU A 206 9.77 -14.05 5.79
C LEU A 206 9.93 -13.08 6.97
N PHE A 207 10.57 -13.52 8.05
CA PHE A 207 10.88 -12.69 9.21
C PHE A 207 11.92 -11.61 8.87
N LEU A 208 13.02 -11.98 8.22
CA LEU A 208 14.06 -11.03 7.80
C LEU A 208 13.55 -10.01 6.78
N LEU A 209 12.60 -10.40 5.93
CA LEU A 209 11.93 -9.51 4.98
C LEU A 209 10.78 -8.70 5.61
N GLY A 210 10.44 -8.94 6.88
CA GLY A 210 9.42 -8.19 7.61
C GLY A 210 7.96 -8.53 7.24
N PHE A 211 7.70 -9.69 6.61
CA PHE A 211 6.33 -10.16 6.34
C PHE A 211 5.70 -10.90 7.52
N ILE A 212 6.54 -11.34 8.47
CA ILE A 212 6.12 -11.79 9.79
C ILE A 212 7.00 -11.09 10.83
N GLU A 213 6.47 -10.96 12.03
CA GLU A 213 7.14 -10.31 13.15
C GLU A 213 7.08 -11.19 14.40
N SER A 214 7.96 -10.92 15.35
CA SER A 214 8.02 -11.61 16.64
C SER A 214 8.17 -10.60 17.75
N GLU A 215 7.55 -10.88 18.88
CA GLU A 215 7.73 -10.09 20.12
C GLU A 215 9.11 -10.34 20.75
N TYR A 216 9.81 -11.40 20.32
CA TYR A 216 11.13 -11.75 20.79
C TYR A 216 12.22 -11.42 19.76
N LEU A 217 13.31 -10.81 20.23
CA LEU A 217 14.48 -10.44 19.41
C LEU A 217 15.10 -11.64 18.65
N LEU A 218 14.99 -12.84 19.20
CA LEU A 218 15.53 -14.08 18.61
C LEU A 218 14.47 -14.89 17.84
N GLY A 219 13.24 -14.38 17.72
CA GLY A 219 12.12 -15.09 17.14
C GLY A 219 11.53 -16.17 18.08
N GLY A 220 10.61 -16.97 17.55
CA GLY A 220 10.06 -18.15 18.25
C GLY A 220 8.54 -18.22 18.24
N ILE A 221 7.88 -17.09 18.49
CA ILE A 221 6.45 -16.91 18.27
C ILE A 221 6.30 -15.83 17.21
N TYR A 222 5.77 -16.21 16.06
CA TYR A 222 5.58 -15.33 14.92
C TYR A 222 4.11 -15.00 14.74
N ARG A 223 3.85 -13.74 14.38
CA ARG A 223 2.57 -13.23 13.92
C ARG A 223 2.77 -12.54 12.57
N ILE A 224 1.70 -12.45 11.78
CA ILE A 224 1.76 -11.76 10.50
C ILE A 224 1.93 -10.25 10.72
N SER A 225 2.85 -9.62 9.99
CA SER A 225 2.99 -8.16 10.01
C SER A 225 1.95 -7.50 9.11
N GLU A 226 1.81 -6.18 9.17
CA GLU A 226 0.95 -5.43 8.25
C GLU A 226 1.36 -5.66 6.78
N LYS A 227 2.67 -5.60 6.51
CA LYS A 227 3.25 -5.88 5.20
C LYS A 227 2.89 -7.31 4.72
N GLY A 228 2.88 -8.30 5.63
CA GLY A 228 2.45 -9.66 5.34
C GLY A 228 0.98 -9.78 4.96
N ARG A 229 0.10 -9.09 5.68
CA ARG A 229 -1.36 -9.07 5.40
C ARG A 229 -1.63 -8.48 4.01
N VAL A 230 -1.03 -7.34 3.73
CA VAL A 230 -1.17 -6.64 2.45
C VAL A 230 -0.76 -7.51 1.26
N VAL A 231 0.36 -8.24 1.36
CA VAL A 231 0.75 -9.17 0.29
C VAL A 231 -0.30 -10.25 0.08
N LEU A 232 -0.89 -10.80 1.14
CA LEU A 232 -1.96 -11.78 1.03
C LEU A 232 -3.19 -11.19 0.36
N ASP A 233 -3.57 -9.96 0.68
CA ASP A 233 -4.73 -9.27 0.08
C ASP A 233 -4.52 -9.03 -1.42
N ILE A 234 -3.34 -8.53 -1.81
CA ILE A 234 -2.97 -8.35 -3.23
C ILE A 234 -2.97 -9.70 -3.95
N CYS A 235 -2.37 -10.73 -3.34
CA CYS A 235 -2.31 -12.06 -3.94
C CYS A 235 -3.68 -12.72 -4.05
N SER A 236 -4.61 -12.45 -3.13
CA SER A 236 -6.01 -12.90 -3.21
C SER A 236 -6.71 -12.30 -4.43
N ARG A 237 -6.53 -11.00 -4.67
CA ARG A 237 -7.11 -10.31 -5.84
C ARG A 237 -6.48 -10.78 -7.15
N LEU A 238 -5.19 -11.06 -7.16
CA LEU A 238 -4.51 -11.67 -8.30
C LEU A 238 -4.90 -13.15 -8.48
N ASN A 239 -5.29 -13.86 -7.43
CA ASN A 239 -5.88 -15.19 -7.54
C ASN A 239 -7.24 -15.10 -8.26
N ASP A 240 -8.08 -14.11 -7.95
CA ASP A 240 -9.30 -13.86 -8.73
C ASP A 240 -8.99 -13.63 -10.22
N TYR A 241 -7.90 -12.92 -10.53
CA TYR A 241 -7.45 -12.72 -11.91
C TYR A 241 -7.10 -14.04 -12.60
N LEU A 242 -6.31 -14.89 -11.96
CA LEU A 242 -5.94 -16.21 -12.51
C LEU A 242 -7.16 -17.11 -12.75
N ASN A 243 -8.22 -16.95 -11.96
CA ASN A 243 -9.45 -17.73 -12.08
C ASN A 243 -10.55 -17.03 -12.89
N GLY A 244 -10.24 -15.91 -13.57
CA GLY A 244 -11.20 -15.17 -14.41
C GLY A 244 -12.31 -14.43 -13.63
N GLY A 245 -12.17 -14.30 -12.31
CA GLY A 245 -13.12 -13.60 -11.43
C GLY A 245 -12.83 -12.11 -11.24
N LEU A 246 -11.64 -11.62 -11.63
CA LEU A 246 -11.29 -10.21 -11.48
C LEU A 246 -11.85 -9.36 -12.62
N SER A 247 -12.81 -8.48 -12.30
CA SER A 247 -13.23 -7.41 -13.20
C SER A 247 -12.13 -6.37 -13.40
N VAL A 248 -12.07 -5.73 -14.58
CA VAL A 248 -11.16 -4.61 -14.87
C VAL A 248 -11.22 -3.57 -13.73
N ASN A 249 -10.07 -3.28 -13.13
CA ASN A 249 -9.96 -2.36 -12.00
C ASN A 249 -8.69 -1.50 -12.15
N PRO A 250 -8.80 -0.32 -12.80
CA PRO A 250 -7.64 0.54 -13.07
C PRO A 250 -6.90 0.99 -11.81
N SER A 251 -7.61 1.14 -10.69
CA SER A 251 -7.02 1.54 -9.42
C SER A 251 -6.17 0.41 -8.82
N PHE A 252 -6.64 -0.83 -8.91
CA PHE A 252 -5.84 -2.00 -8.51
C PHE A 252 -4.64 -2.21 -9.45
N GLU A 253 -4.82 -2.05 -10.77
CA GLU A 253 -3.74 -2.11 -11.75
C GLU A 253 -2.65 -1.07 -11.47
N TYR A 254 -3.06 0.16 -11.14
CA TYR A 254 -2.14 1.23 -10.80
C TYR A 254 -1.30 0.89 -9.55
N ILE A 255 -1.94 0.40 -8.48
CA ILE A 255 -1.23 -0.05 -7.26
C ILE A 255 -0.28 -1.20 -7.58
N CYS A 256 -0.73 -2.19 -8.35
CA CYS A 256 0.14 -3.29 -8.77
C CYS A 256 1.34 -2.78 -9.59
N GLY A 257 1.15 -1.80 -10.46
CA GLY A 257 2.21 -1.14 -11.22
C GLY A 257 3.25 -0.48 -10.32
N LEU A 258 2.83 0.26 -9.28
CA LEU A 258 3.74 0.84 -8.29
C LEU A 258 4.55 -0.20 -7.51
N LEU A 259 3.97 -1.39 -7.33
CA LEU A 259 4.61 -2.55 -6.70
C LEU A 259 5.45 -3.39 -7.68
N GLY A 260 5.57 -2.97 -8.94
CA GLY A 260 6.33 -3.70 -9.96
C GLY A 260 5.63 -4.99 -10.43
N VAL A 261 4.32 -5.11 -10.23
CA VAL A 261 3.49 -6.27 -10.61
C VAL A 261 2.62 -5.90 -11.81
N ASN A 262 3.18 -5.97 -13.02
CA ASN A 262 2.39 -5.76 -14.24
C ASN A 262 1.66 -7.05 -14.67
N TYR A 263 0.70 -7.49 -13.86
CA TYR A 263 0.01 -8.78 -14.05
C TYR A 263 -0.82 -8.84 -15.34
N ALA A 264 -1.32 -7.71 -15.83
CA ALA A 264 -2.17 -7.66 -17.03
C ALA A 264 -1.43 -8.09 -18.31
N SER A 265 -0.09 -8.06 -18.29
CA SER A 265 0.75 -8.52 -19.39
C SER A 265 1.00 -10.03 -19.41
N ILE A 266 0.55 -10.76 -18.38
CA ILE A 266 0.83 -12.18 -18.20
C ILE A 266 -0.42 -12.99 -18.52
N ASP A 267 -0.30 -13.99 -19.39
CA ASP A 267 -1.42 -14.86 -19.77
C ASP A 267 -1.76 -15.85 -18.64
N PRO A 268 -2.94 -15.74 -18.00
CA PRO A 268 -3.35 -16.63 -16.91
C PRO A 268 -3.74 -18.03 -17.41
N SER A 269 -4.03 -18.21 -18.72
CA SER A 269 -4.46 -19.48 -19.29
C SER A 269 -3.37 -20.55 -19.34
N LEU A 270 -2.12 -20.16 -19.10
CA LEU A 270 -0.95 -21.04 -19.10
C LEU A 270 -0.88 -21.99 -17.90
N GLY A 271 -1.76 -21.86 -16.89
CA GLY A 271 -1.84 -22.79 -15.76
C GLY A 271 -0.52 -22.92 -14.99
N ASP A 272 0.05 -24.12 -14.94
CA ASP A 272 1.35 -24.38 -14.28
C ASP A 272 2.54 -23.69 -14.95
N LYS A 273 2.32 -23.12 -16.14
CA LYS A 273 3.26 -22.28 -16.89
C LYS A 273 2.94 -20.79 -16.82
N VAL A 274 2.06 -20.34 -15.91
CA VAL A 274 1.84 -18.90 -15.70
C VAL A 274 3.15 -18.19 -15.35
N GLY A 275 3.36 -17.01 -15.94
CA GLY A 275 4.59 -16.23 -15.78
C GLY A 275 5.81 -16.74 -16.55
N TYR A 276 5.72 -17.89 -17.24
CA TYR A 276 6.81 -18.31 -18.14
C TYR A 276 6.74 -17.52 -19.44
N ARG A 277 7.92 -17.10 -19.93
CA ARG A 277 8.08 -16.72 -21.33
C ARG A 277 8.08 -17.98 -22.17
N TYR A 278 7.49 -17.91 -23.36
CA TYR A 278 7.51 -19.02 -24.30
C TYR A 278 8.01 -18.58 -25.68
N PHE A 279 8.73 -19.48 -26.33
CA PHE A 279 9.32 -19.26 -27.65
C PHE A 279 9.02 -20.46 -28.54
N ASP A 280 8.61 -20.22 -29.79
CA ASP A 280 8.51 -21.27 -30.80
C ASP A 280 9.92 -21.73 -31.20
N ILE A 281 10.20 -23.01 -30.96
CA ILE A 281 11.48 -23.64 -31.30
C ILE A 281 11.36 -24.55 -32.54
N GLY A 282 10.27 -24.39 -33.31
CA GLY A 282 9.96 -25.13 -34.52
C GLY A 282 9.12 -26.38 -34.28
N ASN A 283 8.49 -26.88 -35.34
CA ASN A 283 7.65 -28.10 -35.33
C ASN A 283 6.50 -28.06 -34.32
N GLY A 284 5.95 -26.88 -34.03
CA GLY A 284 4.86 -26.69 -33.07
C GLY A 284 5.27 -26.92 -31.61
N LYS A 285 6.57 -26.90 -31.30
CA LYS A 285 7.09 -27.02 -29.93
C LYS A 285 7.37 -25.65 -29.35
N LEU A 286 6.91 -25.44 -28.12
CA LEU A 286 7.20 -24.26 -27.32
C LEU A 286 8.27 -24.59 -26.27
N LYS A 287 9.26 -23.71 -26.13
CA LYS A 287 10.18 -23.71 -24.99
C LYS A 287 9.68 -22.71 -23.96
N PHE A 288 9.57 -23.12 -22.71
CA PHE A 288 9.16 -22.25 -21.60
C PHE A 288 10.37 -21.90 -20.74
N GLU A 289 10.55 -20.62 -20.43
CA GLU A 289 11.61 -20.11 -19.56
C GLU A 289 11.03 -19.14 -18.53
N LEU A 290 11.37 -19.34 -17.26
CA LEU A 290 10.98 -18.45 -16.18
C LEU A 290 11.97 -17.29 -16.09
N ASP A 291 11.45 -16.06 -16.12
CA ASP A 291 12.26 -14.88 -15.80
C ASP A 291 12.28 -14.67 -14.29
N PHE A 292 13.45 -14.92 -13.67
CA PHE A 292 13.66 -14.72 -12.24
C PHE A 292 13.83 -13.24 -11.84
N GLU A 293 13.91 -12.33 -12.82
CA GLU A 293 13.96 -10.89 -12.57
C GLU A 293 12.57 -10.23 -12.60
N ASP A 294 11.57 -10.93 -13.15
CA ASP A 294 10.19 -10.46 -13.29
C ASP A 294 9.35 -10.83 -12.05
N ALA A 295 9.15 -9.85 -11.18
CA ALA A 295 8.38 -10.02 -9.95
C ALA A 295 6.92 -10.42 -10.21
N ALA A 296 6.31 -9.96 -11.32
CA ALA A 296 4.94 -10.29 -11.66
C ALA A 296 4.81 -11.77 -12.03
N ALA A 297 5.74 -12.27 -12.87
CA ALA A 297 5.81 -13.68 -13.24
C ALA A 297 5.96 -14.59 -12.02
N LEU A 298 6.91 -14.26 -11.14
CA LEU A 298 7.18 -15.04 -9.94
C LEU A 298 6.01 -15.04 -8.95
N ILE A 299 5.35 -13.89 -8.74
CA ILE A 299 4.18 -13.81 -7.86
C ILE A 299 3.02 -14.64 -8.38
N LEU A 300 2.71 -14.56 -9.68
CA LEU A 300 1.61 -15.34 -10.24
C LEU A 300 1.88 -16.85 -10.16
N GLN A 301 3.14 -17.29 -10.24
CA GLN A 301 3.48 -18.69 -9.94
C GLN A 301 3.24 -19.05 -8.48
N HIS A 302 3.66 -18.19 -7.54
CA HIS A 302 3.38 -18.43 -6.13
C HIS A 302 1.87 -18.56 -5.89
N ILE A 303 1.07 -17.68 -6.49
CA ILE A 303 -0.39 -17.70 -6.36
C ILE A 303 -0.98 -18.98 -6.95
N TYR A 304 -0.63 -19.31 -8.19
CA TYR A 304 -1.11 -20.53 -8.85
C TYR A 304 -0.82 -21.77 -8.00
N HIS A 305 0.44 -21.95 -7.58
CA HIS A 305 0.83 -23.12 -6.78
C HIS A 305 0.26 -23.12 -5.37
N ALA A 306 0.03 -21.95 -4.76
CA ALA A 306 -0.68 -21.87 -3.49
C ALA A 306 -2.15 -22.27 -3.64
N GLY A 307 -2.81 -21.83 -4.72
CA GLY A 307 -4.22 -22.10 -5.00
C GLY A 307 -4.53 -23.57 -5.29
N LEU A 308 -3.54 -24.38 -5.66
CA LEU A 308 -3.70 -25.83 -5.81
C LEU A 308 -3.84 -26.57 -4.47
N ASP A 309 -3.47 -25.94 -3.35
CA ASP A 309 -3.42 -26.56 -2.04
C ASP A 309 -4.63 -26.17 -1.18
N ALA A 310 -5.35 -27.15 -0.66
CA ALA A 310 -6.53 -26.92 0.17
C ALA A 310 -6.23 -26.24 1.51
N SER A 311 -4.96 -26.18 1.94
CA SER A 311 -4.57 -25.42 3.14
C SER A 311 -4.50 -23.91 2.87
N MET A 312 -4.55 -23.48 1.61
CA MET A 312 -4.52 -22.07 1.27
C MET A 312 -5.91 -21.48 1.49
N ASP A 313 -6.01 -20.64 2.51
CA ASP A 313 -7.20 -19.87 2.76
C ASP A 313 -6.94 -18.41 2.32
N TRP A 314 -7.56 -18.02 1.22
CA TRP A 314 -7.42 -16.68 0.66
C TRP A 314 -8.20 -15.68 1.52
N PRO A 315 -7.63 -14.54 1.90
CA PRO A 315 -8.39 -13.54 2.62
C PRO A 315 -9.57 -13.10 1.75
N THR A 316 -10.77 -13.17 2.33
CA THR A 316 -11.93 -12.48 1.78
C THR A 316 -11.64 -11.00 1.98
N VAL A 317 -11.39 -10.27 0.89
CA VAL A 317 -11.07 -8.86 1.04
C VAL A 317 -12.32 -8.14 1.56
N GLU A 318 -12.26 -7.67 2.80
CA GLU A 318 -13.38 -7.00 3.45
C GLU A 318 -13.52 -5.59 2.89
N TYR A 319 -14.48 -5.43 1.96
CA TYR A 319 -14.72 -4.17 1.25
C TYR A 319 -15.69 -3.22 1.96
N SER A 320 -16.21 -3.64 3.10
CA SER A 320 -17.28 -2.94 3.80
C SER A 320 -16.91 -2.74 5.25
N VAL A 321 -17.05 -1.50 5.68
CA VAL A 321 -17.09 -1.10 7.09
C VAL A 321 -18.05 -2.05 7.82
N PRO A 322 -17.64 -2.69 8.94
CA PRO A 322 -18.58 -3.45 9.76
C PRO A 322 -19.76 -2.55 10.11
N ALA A 323 -20.98 -3.02 9.86
CA ALA A 323 -22.15 -2.29 10.35
C ALA A 323 -22.03 -2.15 11.89
N PRO A 324 -22.34 -0.97 12.44
CA PRO A 324 -22.16 -0.68 13.87
C PRO A 324 -22.90 -1.63 14.79
#